data_AF-A0A291SU70-F1
#
_entry.id   AF-A0A291SU70-F1
#
_cell.length_a   1.000
_cell.length_b   1.000
_cell.length_c   1.000
_cell.angle_alpha   90.00
_cell.angle_beta   90.00
_cell.angle_gamma   90.00
#
_symmetry.space_group_name_H-M   'P 1'
#
loop_
_entity.id
_entity.type
_entity.pdbx_description
1 polymer ?
#
loop_
_entity_poly.entity_id
_entity_poly.type
_entity_poly.pdbx_seq_one_letter_code
_entity_poly.pdbx_strand_id
1 'polypeptide(L)'
;MTRRDWRELDWQRAAPDDIEEGSAYLEVAVGPDDQILMRESNDPETVVVTTRAKWEAFLKGVKAGEFDDFADLTESDDPAGK
;
A
#
# COMPACT_ATOMS: atom_id res chain seq x y z
N MET A 1 -13.35 -17.56 4.98
CA MET A 1 -13.14 -16.62 3.87
C MET A 1 -11.90 -17.07 3.10
N THR A 2 -12.00 -17.25 1.79
CA THR A 2 -10.89 -17.64 0.90
C THR A 2 -10.31 -16.42 0.18
N ARG A 3 -9.14 -16.56 -0.45
CA ARG A 3 -8.53 -15.48 -1.27
C ARG A 3 -9.42 -15.03 -2.43
N ARG A 4 -10.36 -15.88 -2.90
CA ARG A 4 -11.38 -15.49 -3.89
C ARG A 4 -12.36 -14.47 -3.32
N ASP A 5 -12.80 -14.66 -2.09
CA ASP A 5 -13.79 -13.80 -1.42
C ASP A 5 -13.25 -12.38 -1.19
N TRP A 6 -11.92 -12.19 -1.16
CA TRP A 6 -11.28 -10.88 -1.01
C TRP A 6 -11.32 -10.02 -2.28
N ARG A 7 -11.50 -10.63 -3.45
CA ARG A 7 -11.58 -9.88 -4.72
C ARG A 7 -12.86 -9.04 -4.82
N GLU A 8 -13.89 -9.42 -4.07
CA GLU A 8 -15.22 -8.78 -4.08
C GLU A 8 -15.40 -7.74 -2.97
N LEU A 9 -14.34 -7.44 -2.20
CA LEU A 9 -14.40 -6.37 -1.20
C LEU A 9 -14.51 -5.00 -1.87
N ASP A 10 -14.99 -4.02 -1.10
CA ASP A 10 -15.00 -2.62 -1.50
C ASP A 10 -13.58 -2.04 -1.35
N TRP A 11 -12.81 -2.15 -2.44
CA TRP A 11 -11.44 -1.66 -2.52
C TRP A 11 -11.40 -0.16 -2.82
N GLN A 12 -10.77 0.59 -1.92
CA GLN A 12 -10.59 2.03 -2.04
C GLN A 12 -9.20 2.34 -2.63
N ARG A 13 -9.19 3.04 -3.76
CA ARG A 13 -7.97 3.53 -4.41
C ARG A 13 -7.29 4.60 -3.55
N ALA A 14 -6.00 4.43 -3.28
CA ALA A 14 -5.16 5.40 -2.58
C ALA A 14 -4.20 6.09 -3.55
N ALA A 15 -4.75 6.80 -4.54
CA ALA A 15 -3.98 7.59 -5.50
C ALA A 15 -4.79 8.80 -6.02
N PRO A 16 -4.10 9.87 -6.48
CA PRO A 16 -4.74 10.95 -7.22
C PRO A 16 -5.46 10.44 -8.48
N ASP A 17 -6.46 11.19 -8.94
CA ASP A 17 -7.20 10.80 -10.14
C ASP A 17 -6.36 10.89 -11.43
N ASP A 18 -5.34 11.72 -11.43
CA ASP A 18 -4.53 12.13 -12.59
C ASP A 18 -3.16 11.44 -12.70
N ILE A 19 -2.99 10.25 -12.09
CA ILE A 19 -1.77 9.43 -12.30
C ILE A 19 -1.70 8.91 -13.74
N GLU A 20 -0.49 8.68 -14.24
CA GLU A 20 -0.27 8.12 -15.58
C GLU A 20 -0.88 6.72 -15.72
N GLU A 21 -1.42 6.43 -16.90
CA GLU A 21 -2.02 5.13 -17.21
C GLU A 21 -1.00 4.00 -17.02
N GLY A 22 -1.39 2.96 -16.26
CA GLY A 22 -0.51 1.85 -15.91
C GLY A 22 0.39 2.07 -14.70
N SER A 23 0.38 3.27 -14.09
CA SER A 23 1.06 3.51 -12.82
C SER A 23 0.52 2.63 -11.71
N ALA A 24 1.40 1.99 -10.95
CA ALA A 24 1.07 1.24 -9.75
C ALA A 24 0.53 2.15 -8.65
N TYR A 25 -0.53 1.73 -7.97
CA TYR A 25 -1.05 2.38 -6.78
C TYR A 25 -1.53 1.36 -5.74
N LEU A 26 -1.68 1.83 -4.50
CA LEU A 26 -2.23 1.01 -3.43
C LEU A 26 -3.75 1.07 -3.40
N GLU A 27 -4.36 -0.04 -3.02
CA GLU A 27 -5.77 -0.14 -2.68
C GLU A 27 -5.93 -0.69 -1.26
N VAL A 28 -6.96 -0.23 -0.56
CA VAL A 28 -7.25 -0.61 0.83
C VAL A 28 -8.71 -1.04 0.95
N ALA A 29 -8.98 -2.11 1.69
CA ALA A 29 -10.33 -2.57 1.98
C ALA A 29 -10.50 -2.97 3.45
N VAL A 30 -11.71 -2.84 3.97
CA VAL A 30 -12.09 -3.46 5.24
C VAL A 30 -12.54 -4.89 4.96
N GLY A 31 -11.82 -5.84 5.54
CA GLY A 31 -12.12 -7.26 5.45
C GLY A 31 -12.92 -7.77 6.65
N PRO A 32 -13.04 -9.10 6.76
CA PRO A 32 -13.65 -9.76 7.92
C PRO A 32 -12.97 -9.38 9.22
N ASP A 33 -13.72 -9.50 10.33
CA ASP A 33 -13.20 -9.25 11.68
C ASP A 33 -12.53 -7.87 11.82
N ASP A 34 -12.98 -6.90 11.04
CA ASP A 34 -12.47 -5.52 11.00
C ASP A 34 -10.97 -5.42 10.62
N GLN A 35 -10.47 -6.42 9.90
CA GLN A 35 -9.12 -6.41 9.35
C GLN A 35 -8.99 -5.36 8.24
N ILE A 36 -7.78 -4.79 8.12
CA ILE A 36 -7.44 -3.90 7.02
C ILE A 36 -6.58 -4.68 6.04
N LEU A 37 -7.04 -4.76 4.80
CA LEU A 37 -6.35 -5.42 3.70
C LEU A 37 -5.78 -4.35 2.78
N MET A 38 -4.55 -4.55 2.32
CA MET A 38 -3.87 -3.67 1.39
C MET A 38 -3.30 -4.51 0.24
N ARG A 39 -3.34 -3.98 -0.97
CA ARG A 39 -2.71 -4.57 -2.15
C ARG A 39 -2.24 -3.49 -3.10
N GLU A 40 -1.38 -3.87 -4.04
CA GLU A 40 -0.99 -3.02 -5.17
C GLU A 40 -1.83 -3.38 -6.39
N SER A 41 -2.16 -2.40 -7.22
CA SER A 41 -3.06 -2.52 -8.37
C SER A 41 -2.61 -3.50 -9.47
N ASN A 42 -1.31 -3.61 -9.73
CA ASN A 42 -0.71 -4.47 -10.74
C ASN A 42 -0.40 -5.88 -10.21
N ASP A 43 -0.31 -6.07 -8.89
CA ASP A 43 -0.28 -7.38 -8.21
C ASP A 43 -1.43 -7.53 -7.18
N PRO A 44 -2.69 -7.63 -7.64
CA PRO A 44 -3.86 -7.64 -6.75
C PRO A 44 -4.02 -8.94 -5.95
N GLU A 45 -3.19 -9.94 -6.23
CA GLU A 45 -3.20 -11.20 -5.51
C GLU A 45 -2.38 -11.08 -4.22
N THR A 46 -1.30 -10.32 -4.21
CA THR A 46 -0.46 -10.15 -3.01
C THR A 46 -1.12 -9.17 -2.05
N VAL A 47 -1.85 -9.73 -1.08
CA VAL A 47 -2.57 -8.98 -0.06
C VAL A 47 -1.82 -8.98 1.27
N VAL A 48 -1.52 -7.79 1.77
CA VAL A 48 -1.05 -7.58 3.14
C VAL A 48 -2.27 -7.43 4.04
N VAL A 49 -2.33 -8.21 5.12
CA VAL A 49 -3.42 -8.16 6.10
C VAL A 49 -2.89 -7.62 7.41
N THR A 50 -3.58 -6.63 7.98
CA THR A 50 -3.27 -6.07 9.29
C THR A 50 -4.54 -5.88 10.11
N THR A 51 -4.37 -5.51 11.38
CA THR A 51 -5.50 -5.21 12.28
C THR A 51 -5.83 -3.73 12.25
N ARG A 52 -7.06 -3.36 12.57
CA ARG A 52 -7.46 -1.95 12.78
C ARG A 52 -6.49 -1.22 13.72
N ALA A 53 -6.12 -1.83 14.85
CA ALA A 53 -5.21 -1.20 15.81
C ALA A 53 -3.82 -0.89 15.24
N LYS A 54 -3.25 -1.81 14.46
CA LYS A 54 -1.95 -1.59 13.79
C LYS A 54 -2.06 -0.56 12.67
N TRP A 55 -3.16 -0.56 11.92
CA TRP A 55 -3.44 0.44 10.90
C TRP A 55 -3.53 1.85 11.48
N GLU A 56 -4.24 2.04 12.59
CA GLU A 56 -4.32 3.33 13.29
C GLU A 56 -2.96 3.82 13.78
N ALA A 57 -2.12 2.91 14.29
CA ALA A 57 -0.75 3.25 14.69
C ALA A 57 0.10 3.65 13.47
N PHE A 58 0.00 2.91 12.37
CA PHE A 58 0.69 3.21 11.11
C PHE A 58 0.29 4.60 10.57
N LEU A 59 -1.00 4.90 10.49
CA LEU A 59 -1.50 6.21 10.03
C LEU A 59 -0.99 7.37 10.90
N LYS A 60 -0.83 7.16 12.21
CA LYS A 60 -0.25 8.17 13.11
C LYS A 60 1.22 8.42 12.81
N GLY A 61 2.01 7.36 12.59
CA GLY A 61 3.42 7.48 12.20
C GLY A 61 3.58 8.20 10.86
N VAL A 62 2.80 7.82 9.84
CA VAL A 62 2.78 8.50 8.52
C VAL A 62 2.47 9.98 8.67
N LYS A 63 1.42 10.35 9.42
CA LYS A 63 1.07 11.77 9.64
C LYS A 63 2.09 12.54 10.46
N ALA A 64 2.91 11.85 11.25
CA ALA A 64 4.00 12.44 12.01
C ALA A 64 5.29 12.62 11.18
N GLY A 65 5.28 12.20 9.90
CA GLY A 65 6.44 12.27 9.02
C GLY A 65 7.50 11.21 9.31
N GLU A 66 7.16 10.13 10.03
CA GLU A 66 8.11 9.05 10.39
C GLU A 66 8.74 8.38 9.15
N PHE A 67 8.10 8.52 7.98
CA PHE A 67 8.52 7.88 6.73
C PHE A 67 9.03 8.85 5.66
N ASP A 68 9.09 10.16 5.94
CA ASP A 68 9.42 11.17 4.91
C ASP A 68 10.88 11.03 4.43
N ASP A 69 11.78 10.52 5.28
CA ASP A 69 13.19 10.29 4.98
C ASP A 69 13.42 9.13 3.98
N PHE A 70 12.42 8.27 3.73
CA PHE A 70 12.55 7.14 2.78
C PHE A 70 12.22 7.53 1.33
N ALA A 71 11.75 8.74 1.07
CA ALA A 71 11.40 9.20 -0.27
C ALA A 71 12.63 9.42 -1.18
N ASP A 72 13.83 9.54 -0.61
CA ASP A 72 15.06 9.89 -1.32
C ASP A 72 15.95 8.68 -1.67
N LEU A 73 15.40 7.46 -1.69
CA LEU A 73 16.12 6.22 -2.08
C LEU A 73 16.43 6.13 -3.59
N THR A 74 16.59 7.27 -4.27
CA THR A 74 16.97 7.35 -5.68
C THR A 74 18.48 7.34 -5.93
N GLU A 75 19.28 7.16 -4.88
CA GLU A 75 20.71 6.86 -5.05
C GLU A 75 20.88 5.48 -5.71
N SER A 76 20.97 5.54 -7.04
CA SER A 76 21.55 4.52 -7.88
C SER A 76 23.01 4.37 -7.43
N ASP A 77 23.27 3.37 -6.61
CA ASP A 77 24.61 2.79 -6.43
C ASP A 77 25.05 2.21 -7.78
N ASP A 78 25.53 3.08 -8.67
CA ASP A 78 26.22 2.70 -9.89
C ASP A 78 27.73 2.86 -9.61
N PRO A 79 28.47 1.78 -9.26
CA PRO A 79 29.90 1.86 -9.09
C PRO A 79 30.53 1.83 -10.48
N ALA A 80 30.45 2.95 -11.20
CA ALA A 80 31.24 3.14 -12.42
C ALA A 80 32.70 3.43 -12.02
N GLY A 81 33.40 2.36 -11.67
CA GLY A 81 34.85 2.32 -11.58
C GLY A 81 35.47 2.69 -12.93
N LYS A 82 36.12 3.87 -12.92
CA LYS A 82 37.35 4.27 -13.61
C LYS A 82 37.73 3.61 -14.95
#